data_AF-A0A2G6G4T1-F1
#
_entry.id   AF-A0A2G6G4T1-F1
#
_cell.length_a   1.000
_cell.length_b   1.000
_cell.length_c   1.000
_cell.angle_alpha   90.00
_cell.angle_beta   90.00
_cell.angle_gamma   90.00
#
_symmetry.space_group_name_H-M   'P 1'
#
loop_
_entity.id
_entity.type
_entity.pdbx_description
1 polymer ?
#
loop_
_entity_poly.entity_id
_entity_poly.type
_entity_poly.pdbx_seq_one_letter_code
_entity_poly.pdbx_strand_id
1 'polypeptide(L)'
;MKKVESERDTMVTRRLYLGYCALGLLYVLVKIAFVAAGYLHTGAIAHGAVPAVCTVLVGGLAAKRAAAGTGQHPYQRLLMILPILIFVITPGFVYLKQGRDQWLTQGRFPVLIIYACLSATQLFLALRAKRVQAEQA
;
A
#
# COMPACT_ATOMS: atom_id res chain seq x y z
N MET A 1 13.91 -3.74 32.21
CA MET A 1 13.92 -4.36 30.87
C MET A 1 12.68 -4.02 30.03
N LYS A 2 11.46 -4.15 30.58
CA LYS A 2 10.19 -3.91 29.84
C LYS A 2 10.04 -2.55 29.14
N LYS A 3 10.57 -1.45 29.71
CA LYS A 3 10.48 -0.10 29.12
C LYS A 3 11.26 0.03 27.79
N VAL A 4 12.47 -0.54 27.73
CA VAL A 4 13.34 -0.48 26.54
C VAL A 4 12.76 -1.30 25.39
N GLU A 5 12.11 -2.42 25.72
CA GLU A 5 11.42 -3.29 24.77
C GLU A 5 10.18 -2.60 24.18
N SER A 6 9.36 -1.96 25.02
CA SER A 6 8.20 -1.17 24.59
C SER A 6 8.57 0.00 23.65
N GLU A 7 9.64 0.74 23.95
CA GLU A 7 10.13 1.82 23.08
C GLU A 7 10.64 1.30 21.73
N ARG A 8 11.35 0.16 21.73
CA ARG A 8 11.81 -0.50 20.51
C ARG A 8 10.65 -0.90 19.61
N ASP A 9 9.65 -1.57 20.16
CA ASP A 9 8.51 -2.09 19.40
C ASP A 9 7.65 -0.96 18.83
N THR A 10 7.54 0.15 19.57
CA THR A 10 6.91 1.39 19.10
C THR A 10 7.64 1.97 17.89
N MET A 11 8.98 2.08 17.95
CA MET A 11 9.80 2.56 16.83
C MET A 11 9.68 1.66 15.61
N VAL A 12 9.70 0.35 15.82
CA VAL A 12 9.59 -0.64 14.75
C VAL A 12 8.23 -0.54 14.06
N THR A 13 7.13 -0.49 14.83
CA THR A 13 5.77 -0.34 14.29
C THR A 13 5.62 0.95 13.48
N ARG A 14 6.17 2.07 13.98
CA ARG A 14 6.21 3.33 13.24
C ARG A 14 6.96 3.20 11.92
N ARG A 15 8.13 2.55 11.90
CA ARG A 15 8.91 2.33 10.67
C ARG A 15 8.14 1.50 9.64
N LEU A 16 7.39 0.48 10.07
CA LEU A 16 6.55 -0.32 9.18
C LEU A 16 5.45 0.52 8.52
N TYR A 17 4.80 1.40 9.30
CA TYR A 17 3.79 2.31 8.75
C TYR A 17 4.37 3.36 7.81
N LEU A 18 5.58 3.87 8.08
CA LEU A 18 6.28 4.76 7.16
C LEU A 18 6.68 4.04 5.86
N GLY A 19 7.16 2.79 5.94
CA GLY A 19 7.43 1.96 4.78
C GLY A 19 6.17 1.69 3.95
N TYR A 20 5.04 1.47 4.63
CA TYR A 20 3.74 1.32 3.99
C TYR A 20 3.33 2.57 3.19
N CYS A 21 3.52 3.77 3.75
CA CYS A 21 3.30 5.03 3.06
C CYS A 21 4.24 5.21 1.86
N ALA A 22 5.53 4.88 2.03
CA ALA A 22 6.52 4.99 0.97
C ALA A 22 6.16 4.11 -0.24
N LEU A 23 5.66 2.89 -0.01
CA LEU A 23 5.15 2.04 -1.08
C LEU A 23 3.92 2.63 -1.78
N GLY A 24 3.05 3.32 -1.05
CA GLY A 24 1.90 4.03 -1.62
C GLY A 24 2.33 5.16 -2.57
N LEU A 25 3.34 5.94 -2.18
CA LEU A 25 3.92 6.97 -3.04
C LEU A 25 4.64 6.36 -4.26
N LEU A 26 5.43 5.31 -4.04
CA LEU A 26 6.12 4.59 -5.11
C LEU A 26 5.13 4.06 -6.14
N TYR A 27 3.98 3.54 -5.72
CA TYR A 27 2.93 3.09 -6.63
C TYR A 27 2.43 4.19 -7.58
N VAL A 28 2.29 5.44 -7.10
CA VAL A 28 1.92 6.58 -7.95
C VAL A 28 3.03 6.92 -8.93
N LEU A 29 4.29 6.95 -8.48
CA LEU A 29 5.44 7.24 -9.33
C LEU A 29 5.57 6.22 -10.46
N VAL A 30 5.41 4.94 -10.14
CA VAL A 30 5.40 3.85 -11.12
C VAL A 30 4.27 4.05 -12.14
N LYS A 31 3.06 4.44 -11.70
CA LYS A 31 1.97 4.78 -12.62
C LYS A 31 2.29 5.95 -13.55
N ILE A 32 2.85 7.02 -13.01
CA ILE A 32 3.22 8.21 -13.80
C ILE A 32 4.23 7.80 -14.88
N ALA A 33 5.26 7.01 -14.51
CA ALA A 33 6.25 6.52 -15.46
C ALA A 33 5.62 5.66 -16.58
N PHE A 34 4.72 4.75 -16.24
CA PHE A 34 4.06 3.90 -17.24
C PHE A 34 3.07 4.66 -18.13
N VAL A 35 2.43 5.71 -17.63
CA VAL A 35 1.59 6.60 -18.46
C VAL A 35 2.46 7.43 -19.39
N ALA A 36 3.57 8.00 -18.89
CA ALA A 36 4.50 8.76 -19.70
C ALA A 36 5.15 7.91 -20.82
N ALA A 37 5.40 6.63 -20.56
CA ALA A 37 5.91 5.68 -21.53
C ALA A 37 4.84 5.05 -22.45
N GLY A 38 3.56 5.46 -22.33
CA GLY A 38 2.48 5.01 -23.21
C GLY A 38 1.89 3.63 -22.90
N TYR A 39 2.31 2.97 -21.81
CA TYR A 39 1.78 1.67 -21.41
C TYR A 39 0.37 1.75 -20.81
N LEU A 40 0.04 2.89 -20.18
CA LEU A 40 -1.23 3.15 -19.52
C LEU A 40 -1.86 4.45 -20.03
N HIS A 41 -3.19 4.51 -20.01
CA HIS A 41 -3.94 5.73 -20.33
C HIS A 41 -3.86 6.76 -19.19
N THR A 42 -4.01 8.06 -19.48
CA THR A 42 -3.92 9.15 -18.48
C THR A 42 -4.90 8.99 -17.31
N GLY A 43 -6.12 8.52 -17.59
CA GLY A 43 -7.09 8.19 -16.53
C GLY A 43 -6.57 7.16 -15.51
N ALA A 44 -5.59 6.32 -15.85
CA ALA A 44 -5.01 5.35 -14.93
C ALA A 44 -4.26 6.03 -13.77
N ILE A 45 -3.76 7.26 -13.96
CA ILE A 45 -3.13 8.07 -12.90
C ILE A 45 -4.15 8.32 -11.79
N ALA A 46 -5.34 8.84 -12.12
CA ALA A 46 -6.37 9.15 -11.13
C ALA A 46 -6.77 7.91 -10.32
N HIS A 47 -6.95 6.77 -10.98
CA HIS A 47 -7.30 5.50 -10.33
C HIS A 47 -6.19 4.94 -9.44
N GLY A 48 -4.94 5.37 -9.62
CA GLY A 48 -3.88 5.03 -8.68
C GLY A 48 -3.61 6.10 -7.61
N ALA A 49 -3.84 7.36 -7.94
CA ALA A 49 -3.66 8.48 -7.03
C ALA A 49 -4.64 8.39 -5.85
N VAL A 50 -5.91 8.08 -6.11
CA VAL A 50 -6.92 7.93 -5.03
C VAL A 50 -6.52 6.87 -4.00
N PRO A 51 -6.27 5.60 -4.36
CA PRO A 51 -5.88 4.60 -3.37
C PRO A 51 -4.53 4.91 -2.73
N ALA A 52 -3.58 5.52 -3.44
CA ALA A 52 -2.31 5.94 -2.85
C ALA A 52 -2.48 7.06 -1.80
N VAL A 53 -3.33 8.05 -2.06
CA VAL A 53 -3.69 9.09 -1.08
C VAL A 53 -4.33 8.44 0.14
N CYS A 54 -5.30 7.55 -0.05
CA CYS A 54 -5.91 6.80 1.06
C CYS A 54 -4.87 6.00 1.86
N THR A 55 -3.95 5.33 1.18
CA THR A 55 -2.86 4.53 1.76
C THR A 55 -1.92 5.41 2.60
N VAL A 56 -1.49 6.55 2.06
CA VAL A 56 -0.61 7.49 2.75
C VAL A 56 -1.31 8.13 3.95
N LEU A 57 -2.58 8.49 3.82
CA LEU A 57 -3.36 9.05 4.92
C LEU A 57 -3.54 8.03 6.04
N VAL A 58 -3.99 6.81 5.73
CA VAL A 58 -4.20 5.75 6.73
C VAL A 58 -2.88 5.33 7.37
N GLY A 59 -1.82 5.16 6.60
CA GLY A 59 -0.48 4.86 7.11
C GLY A 59 0.11 5.99 7.96
N GLY A 60 -0.08 7.25 7.54
CA GLY A 60 0.37 8.42 8.28
C GLY A 60 -0.35 8.59 9.62
N LEU A 61 -1.68 8.40 9.63
CA LEU A 61 -2.49 8.38 10.85
C LEU A 61 -2.06 7.25 11.78
N ALA A 62 -1.83 6.05 11.26
CA ALA A 62 -1.35 4.91 12.03
C ALA A 62 0.06 5.16 12.61
N ALA A 63 0.98 5.74 11.83
CA ALA A 63 2.32 6.11 12.28
C ALA A 63 2.30 7.16 13.40
N LYS A 64 1.42 8.17 13.28
CA LYS A 64 1.24 9.20 14.32
C LYS A 64 0.73 8.60 15.62
N ARG A 65 -0.22 7.66 15.57
CA ARG A 65 -0.78 7.01 16.76
C ARG A 65 0.18 6.01 17.40
N ALA A 66 0.96 5.30 16.60
CA ALA A 66 2.03 4.45 17.11
C ALA A 66 3.04 5.29 17.89
N ALA A 67 3.44 6.46 17.36
CA ALA A 67 4.34 7.38 18.07
C ALA A 67 3.77 7.89 19.40
N ALA A 68 2.45 7.93 19.55
CA ALA A 68 1.77 8.32 20.79
C ALA A 68 1.63 7.19 21.82
N GLY A 69 2.13 5.98 21.53
CA GLY A 69 2.08 4.83 22.45
C GLY A 69 0.67 4.30 22.72
N THR A 70 -0.32 4.70 21.92
CA THR A 70 -1.68 4.16 22.03
C THR A 70 -1.73 2.73 21.48
N GLY A 71 -2.41 1.82 22.17
CA GLY A 71 -2.56 0.40 21.75
C GLY A 71 -3.35 0.22 20.44
N GLN A 72 -3.96 -0.95 20.24
CA GLN A 72 -4.63 -1.34 18.97
C GLN A 72 -5.37 -0.18 18.26
N HIS A 73 -5.04 0.02 16.99
CA HIS A 73 -5.55 1.16 16.21
C HIS A 73 -6.74 0.77 15.32
N PRO A 74 -7.80 1.61 15.22
CA PRO A 74 -8.95 1.34 14.34
C PRO A 74 -8.55 1.25 12.86
N TYR A 75 -7.43 1.86 12.48
CA TYR A 75 -6.89 1.86 11.12
C TYR A 75 -6.22 0.56 10.71
N GLN A 76 -5.94 -0.35 11.64
CA GLN A 76 -5.20 -1.58 11.34
C GLN A 76 -5.94 -2.46 10.32
N ARG A 77 -7.28 -2.48 10.35
CA ARG A 77 -8.09 -3.19 9.34
C ARG A 77 -7.98 -2.51 7.97
N LEU A 78 -8.02 -1.19 7.93
CA LEU A 78 -7.90 -0.42 6.68
C LEU A 78 -6.53 -0.61 6.02
N LEU A 79 -5.45 -0.67 6.80
CA LEU A 79 -4.10 -0.94 6.29
C LEU A 79 -4.00 -2.28 5.55
N MET A 80 -4.81 -3.28 5.93
CA MET A 80 -4.86 -4.58 5.26
C MET A 80 -5.82 -4.57 4.06
N ILE A 81 -6.96 -3.89 4.17
CA ILE A 81 -7.99 -3.85 3.12
C ILE A 81 -7.51 -3.05 1.90
N LEU A 82 -6.88 -1.90 2.10
CA LEU A 82 -6.42 -1.02 1.00
C LEU A 82 -5.53 -1.72 -0.04
N PRO A 83 -4.44 -2.43 0.32
CA PRO A 83 -3.60 -3.09 -0.66
C PRO A 83 -4.33 -4.23 -1.38
N ILE A 84 -5.27 -4.91 -0.71
CA ILE A 84 -6.12 -5.93 -1.35
C ILE A 84 -7.03 -5.28 -2.39
N LEU A 85 -7.65 -4.15 -2.06
CA LEU A 85 -8.46 -3.39 -3.01
C LEU A 85 -7.63 -2.92 -4.21
N ILE A 86 -6.41 -2.42 -4.00
CA ILE A 86 -5.50 -2.05 -5.09
C ILE A 86 -5.20 -3.25 -5.98
N PHE A 87 -4.91 -4.40 -5.37
CA PHE A 87 -4.60 -5.65 -6.06
C PHE A 87 -5.76 -6.16 -6.92
N VAL A 88 -7.01 -6.06 -6.45
CA VAL A 88 -8.20 -6.56 -7.16
C VAL A 88 -8.72 -5.54 -8.17
N ILE A 89 -8.86 -4.28 -7.77
CA ILE A 89 -9.50 -3.24 -8.59
C ILE A 89 -8.61 -2.86 -9.78
N THR A 90 -7.30 -2.77 -9.60
CA THR A 90 -6.38 -2.34 -10.68
C THR A 90 -6.46 -3.25 -11.91
N PRO A 91 -6.26 -4.58 -11.83
CA PRO A 91 -6.38 -5.46 -12.99
C PRO A 91 -7.81 -5.52 -13.53
N GLY A 92 -8.83 -5.53 -12.67
CA GLY A 92 -10.23 -5.51 -13.11
C GLY A 92 -10.58 -4.27 -13.92
N PHE A 93 -10.11 -3.10 -13.50
CA PHE A 93 -10.33 -1.86 -14.22
C PHE A 93 -9.61 -1.83 -15.58
N VAL A 94 -8.35 -2.28 -15.62
CA VAL A 94 -7.58 -2.37 -16.87
C VAL A 94 -8.25 -3.34 -17.85
N TYR A 95 -8.70 -4.49 -17.37
CA TYR A 95 -9.45 -5.47 -18.16
C TYR A 95 -10.73 -4.88 -18.76
N LEU A 96 -11.55 -4.21 -17.94
CA LEU A 96 -12.82 -3.63 -18.39
C LEU A 96 -12.63 -2.46 -19.36
N LYS A 97 -11.59 -1.64 -19.19
CA LYS A 97 -11.36 -0.46 -20.05
C LYS A 97 -10.68 -0.77 -21.36
N GLN A 98 -9.80 -1.77 -21.41
CA GLN A 98 -9.03 -2.09 -22.61
C GLN A 98 -9.59 -3.29 -23.37
N GLY A 99 -10.52 -4.03 -22.77
CA GLY A 99 -11.10 -5.22 -23.38
C GLY A 99 -10.18 -6.44 -23.27
N ARG A 100 -10.79 -7.61 -23.50
CA ARG A 100 -10.21 -8.93 -23.25
C ARG A 100 -8.91 -9.19 -24.03
N ASP A 101 -8.74 -8.60 -25.20
CA ASP A 101 -7.63 -8.93 -26.10
C ASP A 101 -6.43 -8.00 -25.95
N GLN A 102 -6.60 -6.83 -25.32
CA GLN A 102 -5.55 -5.81 -25.24
C GLN A 102 -5.00 -5.59 -23.82
N TRP A 103 -5.62 -6.14 -22.78
CA TRP A 103 -5.26 -5.81 -21.41
C TRP A 103 -3.91 -6.39 -20.94
N LEU A 104 -3.42 -7.48 -21.54
CA LEU A 104 -2.10 -8.09 -21.25
C LEU A 104 -1.05 -7.85 -22.33
N THR A 105 -1.43 -7.30 -23.48
CA THR A 105 -0.51 -7.06 -24.59
C THR A 105 0.27 -5.75 -24.37
N GLN A 106 1.22 -5.44 -25.27
CA GLN A 106 2.01 -4.20 -25.24
C GLN A 106 2.80 -3.97 -23.94
N GLY A 107 3.31 -5.02 -23.29
CA GLY A 107 4.15 -4.87 -22.09
C GLY A 107 3.40 -4.50 -20.80
N ARG A 108 2.06 -4.65 -20.79
CA ARG A 108 1.21 -4.38 -19.61
C ARG A 108 1.28 -5.46 -18.54
N PHE A 109 1.63 -6.69 -18.91
CA PHE A 109 1.80 -7.78 -17.95
C PHE A 109 2.88 -7.50 -16.89
N PRO A 110 4.11 -7.04 -17.24
CA PRO A 110 5.09 -6.55 -16.28
C PRO A 110 4.56 -5.48 -15.32
N VAL A 111 3.72 -4.56 -15.80
CA VAL A 111 3.10 -3.51 -14.99
C VAL A 111 2.22 -4.11 -13.88
N LEU A 112 1.43 -5.12 -14.22
CA LEU A 112 0.59 -5.84 -13.25
C LEU A 112 1.42 -6.60 -12.22
N ILE A 113 2.54 -7.22 -12.62
CA ILE A 113 3.46 -7.87 -11.69
C ILE A 113 4.01 -6.87 -10.69
N ILE A 114 4.46 -5.70 -11.15
CA ILE A 114 5.00 -4.66 -10.25
C ILE A 114 3.93 -4.20 -9.26
N TYR A 115 2.69 -3.97 -9.72
CA TYR A 115 1.59 -3.61 -8.81
C TYR A 115 1.23 -4.71 -7.82
N ALA A 116 1.25 -5.96 -8.26
CA ALA A 116 1.06 -7.12 -7.41
C ALA A 116 2.12 -7.17 -6.30
N CYS A 117 3.40 -7.03 -6.66
CA CYS A 117 4.50 -6.99 -5.71
C CYS A 117 4.35 -5.85 -4.70
N LEU A 118 4.09 -4.62 -5.15
CA LEU A 118 3.91 -3.47 -4.26
C LEU A 118 2.75 -3.68 -3.27
N SER A 119 1.60 -4.16 -3.77
CA SER A 119 0.42 -4.41 -2.93
C SER A 119 0.67 -5.55 -1.93
N ALA A 120 1.33 -6.63 -2.36
CA ALA A 120 1.70 -7.73 -1.49
C ALA A 120 2.68 -7.29 -0.40
N THR A 121 3.70 -6.49 -0.73
CA THR A 121 4.64 -5.94 0.25
C THR A 121 3.92 -5.02 1.23
N GLN A 122 2.99 -4.16 0.78
CA GLN A 122 2.19 -3.34 1.68
C GLN A 122 1.34 -4.16 2.64
N LEU A 123 0.68 -5.20 2.15
CA LEU A 123 -0.10 -6.11 2.99
C LEU A 123 0.81 -6.82 4.02
N PHE A 124 1.99 -7.27 3.60
CA PHE A 124 2.98 -7.87 4.48
C PHE A 124 3.40 -6.90 5.60
N LEU A 125 3.70 -5.63 5.29
CA LEU A 125 4.04 -4.62 6.30
C LEU A 125 2.88 -4.39 7.28
N ALA A 126 1.64 -4.33 6.79
CA ALA A 126 0.46 -4.17 7.64
C ALA A 126 0.28 -5.37 8.58
N LEU A 127 0.43 -6.60 8.09
CA LEU A 127 0.34 -7.82 8.90
C LEU A 127 1.47 -7.89 9.94
N ARG A 128 2.69 -7.51 9.57
CA ARG A 128 3.82 -7.46 10.50
C ARG A 128 3.54 -6.44 11.61
N ALA A 129 3.03 -5.26 11.28
CA ALA A 129 2.69 -4.24 12.28
C ALA A 129 1.63 -4.76 13.27
N LYS A 130 0.62 -5.49 12.77
CA LYS A 130 -0.40 -6.13 13.62
C LYS A 130 0.21 -7.12 14.62
N ARG A 131 1.15 -7.96 14.17
CA ARG A 131 1.79 -8.97 15.03
C ARG A 131 2.54 -8.33 16.18
N VAL A 132 3.35 -7.30 15.90
CA VAL A 132 4.10 -6.62 16.97
C VAL A 132 3.18 -5.85 17.92
N GLN A 133 2.07 -5.29 17.45
CA GLN A 133 1.07 -4.73 18.36
C GLN A 133 0.39 -5.78 19.25
N ALA A 134 0.23 -7.01 18.75
CA ALA A 134 -0.36 -8.09 19.53
C ALA A 134 0.61 -8.64 20.59
N GLU A 135 1.92 -8.62 20.32
CA GLU A 135 2.98 -8.99 21.27
C GLU A 135 3.12 -7.96 22.41
N GLN A 136 2.64 -6.73 22.20
CA GLN A 136 2.66 -5.65 23.20
C GLN A 136 1.43 -5.62 24.14
N ALA A 137 0.35 -6.30 23.77
CA ALA A 137 -0.94 -6.27 24.48
C ALA A 137 -1.02 -7.38 25.54
#